data_AF-A0A3D1IK64-F1
#
_entry.id   AF-A0A3D1IK64-F1
#
_cell.length_a   1.000
_cell.length_b   1.000
_cell.length_c   1.000
_cell.angle_alpha   90.00
_cell.angle_beta   90.00
_cell.angle_gamma   90.00
#
_symmetry.space_group_name_H-M   'P 1'
#
loop_
_entity.id
_entity.type
_entity.pdbx_description
1 polymer ?
#
loop_
_entity_poly.entity_id
_entity_poly.type
_entity_poly.pdbx_seq_one_letter_code
_entity_poly.pdbx_strand_id
1 'polypeptide(L)'
;EFVAMSAATGEILWSQRKRTPYNSAALTTAGGLVFVGDWDRFVYAYDIETGESLWETRLPTSAQGFPITYAVDGKQYVAVPAGTGSGSWATIPLTLTPDKRRPSNGGNGLFVFALLDE
;
A
#
# COMPACT_ATOMS: atom_id res chain seq x y z
N GLU A 1 -6.84 3.41 -9.16
CA GLU A 1 -7.12 4.69 -8.50
C GLU A 1 -7.28 4.41 -7.01
N PHE A 2 -6.86 5.33 -6.14
CA PHE A 2 -7.07 5.27 -4.71
C PHE A 2 -7.69 6.58 -4.27
N VAL A 3 -8.80 6.54 -3.55
CA VAL A 3 -9.62 7.71 -3.27
C VAL A 3 -9.89 7.82 -1.78
N ALA A 4 -9.90 9.05 -1.27
CA ALA A 4 -10.61 9.36 -0.05
C ALA A 4 -11.99 9.90 -0.40
N MET A 5 -12.99 9.44 0.34
CA MET A 5 -14.38 9.82 0.14
C MET A 5 -15.03 10.12 1.48
N SER A 6 -15.82 11.19 1.52
CA SER A 6 -16.71 11.47 2.64
C SER A 6 -17.78 10.38 2.72
N ALA A 7 -17.81 9.64 3.83
CA ALA A 7 -18.84 8.62 4.04
C ALA A 7 -20.25 9.21 4.16
N ALA A 8 -20.37 10.48 4.57
CA ALA A 8 -21.66 11.15 4.75
C ALA A 8 -22.25 11.66 3.43
N THR A 9 -21.41 12.15 2.51
CA THR A 9 -21.86 12.84 1.29
C THR A 9 -21.54 12.08 0.01
N GLY A 10 -20.63 11.11 0.06
CA GLY A 10 -20.08 10.45 -1.14
C GLY A 10 -19.11 11.32 -1.95
N GLU A 11 -18.77 12.50 -1.45
CA GLU A 11 -17.83 13.41 -2.10
C GLU A 11 -16.41 12.82 -2.08
N ILE A 12 -15.75 12.82 -3.24
CA ILE A 12 -14.33 12.47 -3.36
C ILE A 12 -13.51 13.68 -2.89
N LEU A 13 -12.80 13.51 -1.77
CA LEU A 13 -11.96 14.56 -1.19
C LEU A 13 -10.65 14.69 -1.98
N TRP A 14 -10.06 13.56 -2.34
CA TRP A 14 -8.89 13.49 -3.20
C TRP A 14 -8.79 12.13 -3.89
N SER A 15 -7.99 12.06 -4.95
CA SER A 15 -7.72 10.84 -5.71
C SER A 15 -6.26 10.76 -6.13
N GLN A 16 -5.68 9.57 -5.96
CA GLN A 16 -4.36 9.20 -6.46
C GLN A 16 -4.48 8.18 -7.59
N ARG A 17 -3.88 8.50 -8.73
CA ARG A 17 -3.85 7.62 -9.91
C ARG A 17 -2.42 7.14 -10.18
N LYS A 18 -2.27 5.83 -10.31
CA LYS A 18 -1.02 5.17 -10.70
C LYS A 18 -1.30 4.26 -11.90
N ARG A 19 -0.27 3.96 -12.68
CA ARG A 19 -0.37 3.04 -13.83
C ARG A 19 -0.63 1.61 -13.39
N THR A 20 -0.11 1.23 -12.22
CA THR A 20 -0.34 -0.05 -11.57
C THR A 20 -1.43 0.08 -10.50
N PRO A 21 -2.26 -0.96 -10.31
CA PRO A 21 -3.31 -0.89 -9.31
C PRO A 21 -2.72 -0.95 -7.90
N TYR A 22 -3.33 -0.19 -7.00
CA TYR A 22 -3.26 -0.48 -5.57
C TYR A 22 -3.87 -1.86 -5.34
N ASN A 23 -3.17 -2.70 -4.59
CA ASN A 23 -3.47 -4.13 -4.50
C ASN A 23 -3.49 -4.64 -3.05
N SER A 24 -3.50 -3.72 -2.09
CA SER A 24 -3.77 -3.98 -0.68
C SER A 24 -5.01 -3.22 -0.22
N ALA A 25 -5.52 -3.57 0.95
CA ALA A 25 -6.37 -2.67 1.71
C ALA A 25 -5.58 -1.44 2.19
N ALA A 26 -6.31 -0.37 2.47
CA ALA A 26 -5.77 0.82 3.11
C ALA A 26 -5.78 0.66 4.64
N LEU A 27 -4.71 1.11 5.30
CA LEU A 27 -4.60 1.20 6.74
C LEU A 27 -4.50 2.67 7.15
N THR A 28 -5.53 3.21 7.78
CA THR A 28 -5.49 4.57 8.36
C THR A 28 -4.98 4.53 9.80
N THR A 29 -4.37 5.63 10.24
CA THR A 29 -3.89 5.79 11.62
C THR A 29 -4.37 7.13 12.19
N ALA A 30 -4.44 7.22 13.51
CA ALA A 30 -4.78 8.48 14.19
C ALA A 30 -3.71 9.58 14.01
N GLY A 31 -2.51 9.22 13.54
CA GLY A 31 -1.43 10.17 13.21
C GLY A 31 -1.60 10.87 11.87
N GLY A 32 -2.76 10.75 11.20
CA GLY A 32 -3.02 11.43 9.93
C GLY A 32 -2.44 10.73 8.70
N LEU A 33 -2.03 9.46 8.82
CA LEU A 33 -1.45 8.70 7.72
C LEU A 33 -2.38 7.59 7.22
N VAL A 34 -2.32 7.33 5.92
CA VAL A 34 -2.88 6.13 5.28
C VAL A 34 -1.81 5.33 4.54
N PHE A 35 -1.66 4.06 4.90
CA PHE A 35 -0.73 3.14 4.27
C PHE A 35 -1.44 2.27 3.25
N VAL A 36 -0.85 2.12 2.06
CA VAL A 36 -1.38 1.27 0.99
C VAL A 36 -0.25 0.72 0.12
N GLY A 37 -0.42 -0.52 -0.33
CA GLY A 37 0.50 -1.22 -1.21
C GLY A 37 -0.04 -1.35 -2.64
N ASP A 38 0.87 -1.46 -3.59
CA ASP A 38 0.54 -1.63 -5.00
C ASP A 38 1.16 -2.87 -5.65
N TRP A 39 0.69 -3.11 -6.88
CA TRP A 39 1.15 -4.21 -7.70
C TRP A 39 2.62 -4.07 -8.14
N ASP A 40 3.13 -2.85 -8.37
CA ASP A 40 4.56 -2.59 -8.72
C ASP A 40 5.49 -2.61 -7.51
N ARG A 41 5.01 -3.19 -6.40
CA ARG A 41 5.76 -3.52 -5.20
C ARG A 41 6.03 -2.33 -4.30
N PHE A 42 5.37 -1.19 -4.53
CA PHE A 42 5.50 -0.06 -3.65
C PHE A 42 4.55 -0.16 -2.47
N VAL A 43 5.01 0.32 -1.32
CA VAL A 43 4.18 0.71 -0.19
C VAL A 43 4.29 2.22 -0.07
N TYR A 44 3.15 2.86 0.11
CA TYR A 44 3.03 4.30 0.25
C TYR A 44 2.47 4.63 1.63
N ALA A 45 2.91 5.75 2.19
CA ALA A 45 2.19 6.46 3.24
C ALA A 45 1.74 7.81 2.67
N TYR A 46 0.43 8.00 2.62
CA TYR A 46 -0.18 9.28 2.22
C TYR A 46 -0.66 10.05 3.44
N ASP A 47 -0.61 11.37 3.35
CA ASP A 47 -1.36 12.26 4.22
C ASP A 47 -2.87 12.02 4.02
N ILE A 48 -3.63 11.86 5.11
CA ILE A 48 -5.04 11.47 5.04
C ILE A 48 -5.95 12.60 4.53
N GLU A 49 -5.58 13.86 4.75
CA GLU A 49 -6.39 15.02 4.39
C GLU A 49 -6.19 15.45 2.94
N THR A 50 -4.94 15.41 2.48
CA THR A 50 -4.53 15.94 1.17
C THR A 50 -4.28 14.86 0.13
N GLY A 51 -3.98 13.63 0.56
CA GLY A 51 -3.53 12.55 -0.31
C GLY A 51 -2.09 12.72 -0.80
N GLU A 52 -1.30 13.63 -0.24
CA GLU A 52 0.12 13.79 -0.58
C GLU A 52 0.94 12.57 -0.18
N SER A 53 1.86 12.12 -1.04
CA SER A 53 2.75 10.99 -0.74
C SER A 53 3.89 11.46 0.14
N LEU A 54 3.86 11.10 1.43
CA LEU A 54 4.88 11.50 2.40
C LEU A 54 6.05 10.51 2.46
N TRP A 55 5.78 9.25 2.14
CA TRP A 55 6.79 8.21 2.12
C TRP A 55 6.44 7.11 1.11
N GLU A 56 7.46 6.52 0.50
CA GLU A 56 7.33 5.32 -0.28
C GLU A 56 8.55 4.41 -0.13
N THR A 57 8.33 3.11 -0.24
CA THR A 57 9.40 2.13 -0.36
C THR A 57 9.02 1.03 -1.33
N ARG A 58 10.00 0.37 -1.94
CA ARG A 58 9.78 -0.73 -2.86
C ARG A 58 10.18 -2.05 -2.24
N LEU A 59 9.23 -2.97 -2.17
CA LEU A 59 9.41 -4.32 -1.66
C LEU A 59 9.99 -5.27 -2.74
N PRO A 60 10.57 -6.41 -2.33
CA PRO A 60 11.01 -7.45 -3.24
C PRO A 60 9.89 -8.02 -4.14
N THR A 61 8.65 -8.08 -3.63
CA THR A 61 7.46 -8.64 -4.31
C THR A 61 6.24 -7.72 -4.11
N SER A 62 5.11 -7.99 -4.76
CA SER A 62 3.95 -7.06 -4.71
C SER A 62 3.39 -6.92 -3.29
N ALA A 63 3.12 -5.69 -2.89
CA ALA A 63 2.43 -5.41 -1.63
C ALA A 63 0.93 -5.72 -1.81
N GLN A 64 0.44 -6.73 -1.10
CA GLN A 64 -0.91 -7.26 -1.26
C GLN A 64 -1.49 -7.71 0.08
N GLY A 65 -2.82 -7.71 0.22
CA GLY A 65 -3.49 -8.12 1.45
C GLY A 65 -3.83 -6.94 2.35
N PHE A 66 -3.71 -7.10 3.67
CA PHE A 66 -4.19 -6.13 4.67
C PHE A 66 -3.04 -5.68 5.57
N PRO A 67 -2.48 -4.48 5.37
CA PRO A 67 -1.53 -3.90 6.29
C PRO A 67 -2.15 -3.72 7.69
N ILE A 68 -1.36 -3.92 8.73
CA ILE A 68 -1.77 -3.65 10.13
C ILE A 68 -0.73 -2.76 10.83
N THR A 69 -1.15 -2.12 11.91
CA THR A 69 -0.23 -1.46 12.85
C THR A 69 -0.44 -1.97 14.26
N TYR A 70 0.64 -2.03 15.05
CA TYR A 70 0.65 -2.47 16.44
C TYR A 70 1.80 -1.77 17.19
N ALA A 71 1.83 -1.91 18.51
CA ALA A 71 2.90 -1.38 19.34
C ALA A 71 3.52 -2.47 20.21
N VAL A 72 4.84 -2.41 20.41
CA VAL A 72 5.60 -3.26 21.32
C VAL A 72 6.54 -2.34 22.10
N ASP A 73 6.52 -2.42 23.43
CA ASP A 73 7.36 -1.61 24.33
C ASP A 73 7.32 -0.10 24.01
N GLY A 74 6.14 0.41 23.67
CA GLY A 74 5.92 1.82 23.33
C GLY A 74 6.31 2.22 21.91
N LYS A 75 6.94 1.33 21.12
CA LYS A 75 7.30 1.58 19.72
C LYS A 75 6.22 1.07 18.77
N GLN A 76 5.77 1.92 17.85
CA GLN A 76 4.78 1.57 16.83
C GLN A 76 5.45 0.92 15.60
N TYR A 77 4.79 -0.12 15.08
CA TYR A 77 5.21 -0.85 13.90
C TYR A 77 4.07 -0.91 12.88
N VAL A 78 4.42 -0.96 11.60
CA VAL A 78 3.49 -1.22 10.48
C VAL A 78 3.95 -2.49 9.78
N ALA A 79 3.08 -3.49 9.71
CA ALA A 79 3.35 -4.75 9.03
C ALA A 79 2.56 -4.84 7.71
N VAL A 80 3.28 -5.12 6.62
CA VAL A 80 2.73 -5.20 5.26
C VAL A 80 2.99 -6.58 4.69
N PRO A 81 1.94 -7.39 4.44
CA PRO A 81 2.09 -8.63 3.69
C PRO A 81 2.47 -8.33 2.24
N ALA A 82 3.39 -9.11 1.70
CA ALA A 82 3.78 -9.03 0.30
C ALA A 82 3.95 -10.44 -0.28
N GLY A 83 3.52 -10.59 -1.52
CA GLY A 83 3.58 -11.87 -2.21
C GLY A 83 2.95 -11.79 -3.58
N THR A 84 2.88 -12.93 -4.24
CA THR A 84 2.14 -13.12 -5.50
C THR A 84 1.12 -14.25 -5.31
N GLY A 85 -0.10 -14.10 -5.85
CA GLY A 85 -1.11 -15.17 -5.70
C GLY A 85 -2.57 -14.71 -5.54
N SER A 86 -2.91 -13.46 -5.89
CA SER A 86 -4.31 -13.00 -5.90
C SER A 86 -5.01 -13.36 -7.22
N GLY A 87 -6.35 -13.25 -7.26
CA GLY A 87 -7.20 -13.61 -8.41
C GLY A 87 -7.06 -12.66 -9.62
N SER A 88 -8.11 -12.41 -10.40
CA SER A 88 -8.06 -11.63 -11.66
C SER A 88 -7.35 -10.26 -11.55
N TRP A 89 -7.37 -9.62 -10.39
CA TRP A 89 -6.66 -8.36 -10.11
C TRP A 89 -5.13 -8.47 -10.18
N ALA A 90 -4.58 -9.68 -10.08
CA ALA A 90 -3.15 -9.95 -10.18
C ALA A 90 -2.64 -10.04 -11.62
N THR A 91 -3.50 -10.39 -12.59
CA THR A 91 -3.09 -10.69 -13.97
C THR A 91 -3.42 -9.60 -14.97
N ILE A 92 -4.48 -8.81 -14.77
CA ILE A 92 -4.83 -7.68 -15.65
C ILE A 92 -3.65 -6.70 -15.85
N PRO A 93 -2.86 -6.34 -14.82
CA PRO A 93 -1.72 -5.45 -15.01
C PRO A 93 -0.63 -6.00 -15.93
N LEU A 94 -0.52 -7.34 -16.09
CA LEU A 94 0.45 -7.94 -17.01
C LEU A 94 0.13 -7.58 -18.47
N THR A 95 -1.13 -7.34 -18.79
CA THR A 95 -1.59 -6.94 -20.14
C THR A 95 -1.61 -5.43 -20.30
N LEU A 96 -2.07 -4.68 -19.29
CA LEU A 96 -2.22 -3.22 -19.38
C LEU A 96 -0.90 -2.45 -19.18
N THR A 97 0.02 -3.00 -18.42
CA THR A 97 1.32 -2.40 -18.09
C THR A 97 2.46 -3.40 -18.31
N PRO A 98 2.71 -3.86 -19.55
CA PRO A 98 3.71 -4.90 -19.84
C PRO A 98 5.15 -4.43 -19.56
N ASP A 99 5.37 -3.11 -19.47
CA ASP A 99 6.62 -2.49 -19.03
C ASP A 99 6.91 -2.71 -17.54
N LYS A 100 5.88 -2.99 -16.74
CA LYS A 100 5.99 -3.23 -15.30
C LYS A 100 6.17 -4.71 -15.02
N ARG A 101 7.21 -5.06 -14.27
CA ARG A 101 7.54 -6.44 -13.92
C ARG A 101 7.73 -6.58 -12.42
N ARG A 102 7.04 -7.57 -11.87
CA ARG A 102 7.29 -8.12 -10.54
C ARG A 102 7.95 -9.50 -10.69
N PRO A 103 8.85 -9.91 -9.79
CA PRO A 103 9.49 -11.21 -9.88
C PRO A 103 8.45 -12.34 -9.81
N SER A 104 8.51 -13.31 -10.73
CA SER A 104 7.63 -14.49 -10.73
C SER A 104 7.86 -15.41 -9.54
N ASN A 105 9.06 -15.36 -8.97
CA ASN A 105 9.52 -16.15 -7.83
C ASN A 105 9.79 -15.27 -6.61
N GLY A 106 9.22 -14.05 -6.58
CA GLY A 106 9.41 -13.11 -5.48
C GLY A 106 8.80 -13.70 -4.22
N GLY A 107 9.64 -14.26 -3.35
CA GLY A 107 9.22 -14.96 -2.14
C GLY A 107 8.18 -14.17 -1.34
N ASN A 108 7.20 -14.88 -0.80
CA ASN A 108 6.19 -14.28 0.07
C ASN A 108 6.84 -13.88 1.39
N GLY A 109 6.45 -12.73 1.93
CA GLY A 109 7.04 -12.21 3.16
C GLY A 109 6.15 -11.21 3.87
N LEU A 110 6.43 -11.02 5.15
CA LEU A 110 5.87 -9.95 5.97
C LEU A 110 6.96 -8.92 6.22
N PHE A 111 6.71 -7.68 5.81
CA PHE A 111 7.66 -6.58 5.97
C PHE A 111 7.18 -5.68 7.10
N VAL A 112 8.05 -5.41 8.08
CA VAL A 112 7.73 -4.60 9.26
C VAL A 112 8.56 -3.33 9.24
N PHE A 113 7.89 -2.19 9.38
CA PHE A 113 8.48 -0.86 9.38
C PHE A 113 8.25 -0.17 10.71
N ALA A 114 9.22 0.60 11.16
CA ALA A 114 9.12 1.51 12.30
C ALA A 114 10.05 2.70 12.07
N LEU A 115 9.83 3.77 12.82
CA LEU A 115 10.80 4.86 12.89
C LEU A 115 12.10 4.36 13.53
N LEU A 116 13.22 4.96 13.12
CA LEU A 116 14.49 4.75 13.79
C LEU A 116 14.39 5.26 15.24
N ASP A 117 15.09 4.59 16.14
CA ASP A 117 15.30 5.15 17.47
C ASP A 117 16.21 6.37 17.35
N GLU A 118 15.97 7.39 18.19
CA GLU A 118 16.85 8.55 18.32
C GLU A 118 18.22 8.18 18.91
#